data_AF-A0A535IEG3-F1
#
_entry.id   AF-A0A535IEG3-F1
#
_cell.length_a   1.000
_cell.length_b   1.000
_cell.length_c   1.000
_cell.angle_alpha   90.00
_cell.angle_beta   90.00
_cell.angle_gamma   90.00
#
_symmetry.space_group_name_H-M   'P 1'
#
loop_
_entity.id
_entity.type
_entity.pdbx_description
1 polymer ?
#
loop_
_entity_poly.entity_id
_entity_poly.type
_entity_poly.pdbx_seq_one_letter_code
_entity_poly.pdbx_strand_id
1 'polypeptide(L)'
;MALGAVVCAIAVASAALALGPGEHRLTNVTVPFAGRLRVALSGRRAEAAAGRCALPLMQSIHAALRSGLPLVRALRVAIADLDVAARTPFEQALHSFDVGARLDGALREAARASRDRRTALALEALSLVADEQ
;
A
#
# COMPACT_ATOMS: atom_id res chain seq x y z
N MET A 1 30.71 2.59 11.65
CA MET A 1 30.23 2.46 13.06
C MET A 1 29.05 3.41 13.26
N ALA A 2 27.83 2.95 12.97
CA ALA A 2 26.56 3.53 13.41
C ALA A 2 25.44 2.53 13.02
N LEU A 3 25.55 1.31 13.55
CA LEU A 3 24.57 0.24 13.35
C LEU A 3 23.64 0.24 14.56
N GLY A 4 22.34 0.42 14.31
CA GLY A 4 21.25 -0.02 15.18
C GLY A 4 20.95 0.87 16.39
N ALA A 5 19.86 1.64 16.32
CA ALA A 5 18.94 1.93 17.44
C ALA A 5 17.99 3.09 17.10
N VAL A 6 16.99 2.83 16.27
CA VAL A 6 15.74 3.61 16.28
C VAL A 6 14.64 2.54 16.20
N VAL A 7 14.38 1.75 17.23
CA VAL A 7 13.66 2.12 18.47
C VAL A 7 12.59 3.19 18.19
N CYS A 8 11.65 2.85 17.33
CA CYS A 8 10.32 3.48 17.33
C CYS A 8 9.26 2.38 17.48
N ALA A 9 9.08 1.96 18.73
CA ALA A 9 7.79 1.77 19.38
C ALA A 9 6.66 1.12 18.55
N ILE A 10 6.65 -0.22 18.47
CA ILE A 10 5.40 -0.99 18.61
C ILE A 10 5.69 -2.23 19.49
N ALA A 11 5.99 -1.95 20.75
CA ALA A 11 5.95 -2.93 21.83
C ALA A 11 4.56 -2.92 22.47
N VAL A 12 3.50 -3.27 21.72
CA VAL A 12 2.16 -3.56 22.28
C VAL A 12 1.42 -4.52 21.33
N ALA A 13 1.75 -5.81 21.35
CA ALA A 13 0.86 -6.89 20.87
C ALA A 13 1.29 -8.32 21.27
N SER A 14 2.10 -8.50 22.31
CA SER A 14 2.49 -9.83 22.80
C SER A 14 2.28 -9.94 24.30
N ALA A 15 1.04 -9.68 24.73
CA ALA A 15 0.54 -10.01 26.06
C ALA A 15 -0.81 -10.71 25.91
N ALA A 16 -0.80 -11.92 25.33
CA ALA A 16 -1.90 -12.87 25.46
C ALA A 16 -1.50 -14.24 24.89
N LEU A 17 -0.52 -14.91 25.48
CA LEU A 17 -0.54 -16.37 25.55
C LEU A 17 0.42 -16.84 26.65
N ALA A 18 -0.09 -17.69 27.53
CA ALA A 18 0.61 -18.42 28.59
C ALA A 18 0.67 -17.76 29.98
N LEU A 19 -0.48 -17.71 30.66
CA LEU A 19 -0.55 -18.07 32.08
C LEU A 19 -1.50 -19.27 32.23
N GLY A 20 -0.96 -20.37 32.80
CA GLY A 20 -1.68 -21.33 33.65
C GLY A 20 -2.68 -22.31 33.01
N PRO A 21 -2.58 -23.62 33.29
CA PRO A 21 -3.69 -24.56 33.10
C PRO A 21 -4.64 -24.41 34.28
N GLY A 22 -5.84 -23.90 34.04
CA GLY A 22 -6.85 -23.72 35.07
C GLY A 22 -8.19 -23.57 34.41
N GLU A 23 -8.98 -24.64 34.50
CA GLU A 23 -10.28 -24.78 33.90
C GLU A 23 -11.20 -23.63 34.30
N HIS A 24 -11.89 -23.01 33.35
CA HIS A 24 -13.32 -22.71 33.47
C HIS A 24 -13.88 -22.33 32.08
N ARG A 25 -14.51 -23.35 31.49
CA ARG A 25 -15.60 -23.28 30.53
C ARG A 25 -16.53 -22.09 30.86
N LEU A 26 -16.75 -21.19 29.90
CA LEU A 26 -18.05 -20.59 29.52
C LEU A 26 -17.84 -19.53 28.42
N THR A 27 -18.23 -19.92 27.20
CA THR A 27 -18.91 -19.12 26.16
C THR A 27 -19.00 -17.60 26.36
N ASN A 28 -18.37 -16.82 25.47
CA ASN A 28 -19.15 -15.99 24.54
C ASN A 28 -18.31 -15.47 23.36
N VAL A 29 -18.86 -15.71 22.18
CA VAL A 29 -18.39 -15.23 20.88
C VAL A 29 -18.63 -13.72 20.80
N THR A 30 -17.61 -12.90 21.09
CA THR A 30 -17.65 -11.46 20.81
C THR A 30 -16.31 -10.97 20.26
N VAL A 31 -15.84 -11.58 19.17
CA VAL A 31 -14.75 -11.02 18.37
C VAL A 31 -15.04 -11.09 16.86
N PRO A 32 -15.98 -10.28 16.36
CA PRO A 32 -15.85 -9.86 14.97
C PRO A 32 -15.95 -8.36 14.75
N PHE A 33 -16.32 -7.56 15.76
CA PHE A 33 -16.50 -6.11 15.58
C PHE A 33 -15.22 -5.31 15.85
N ALA A 34 -14.53 -5.58 16.97
CA ALA A 34 -13.31 -4.86 17.34
C ALA A 34 -12.14 -5.11 16.36
N GLY A 35 -12.01 -6.34 15.84
CA GLY A 35 -11.01 -6.67 14.81
C GLY A 35 -11.29 -5.95 13.48
N ARG A 36 -12.56 -5.92 13.05
CA ARG A 36 -12.99 -5.21 11.83
C ARG A 36 -12.83 -3.70 11.94
N LEU A 37 -13.13 -3.11 13.10
CA LEU A 37 -12.88 -1.68 13.34
C LEU A 37 -11.38 -1.37 13.33
N ARG A 38 -10.55 -2.23 13.92
CA ARG A 38 -9.10 -2.00 13.94
C ARG A 38 -8.51 -2.09 12.53
N VAL A 39 -8.93 -3.07 11.72
CA VAL A 39 -8.54 -3.16 10.30
C VAL A 39 -9.05 -1.94 9.51
N ALA A 40 -10.30 -1.51 9.74
CA ALA A 40 -10.85 -0.33 9.08
C ALA A 40 -10.12 0.96 9.46
N LEU A 41 -9.75 1.14 10.73
CA LEU A 41 -9.01 2.30 11.22
C LEU A 41 -7.54 2.29 10.80
N SER A 42 -6.89 1.12 10.82
CA SER A 42 -5.54 0.94 10.27
C SER A 42 -5.53 1.20 8.77
N GLY A 43 -6.55 0.73 8.05
CA GLY A 43 -6.78 1.08 6.65
C GLY A 43 -6.86 2.59 6.46
N ARG A 44 -7.72 3.29 7.21
CA ARG A 44 -7.84 4.76 7.14
C ARG A 44 -6.55 5.52 7.43
N ARG A 45 -5.72 5.07 8.38
CA ARG A 45 -4.43 5.71 8.70
C ARG A 45 -3.39 5.46 7.62
N ALA A 46 -3.34 4.24 7.09
CA ALA A 46 -2.45 3.89 6.00
C ALA A 46 -2.88 4.58 4.68
N GLU A 47 -4.18 4.80 4.49
CA GLU A 47 -4.77 5.58 3.40
C GLU A 47 -4.41 7.08 3.49
N ALA A 48 -4.46 7.68 4.70
CA ALA A 48 -4.02 9.07 4.90
C ALA A 48 -2.50 9.26 4.70
N ALA A 49 -1.71 8.18 4.83
CA ALA A 49 -0.29 8.18 4.46
C ALA A 49 -0.12 8.06 2.94
N ALA A 50 -0.89 7.20 2.27
CA ALA A 50 -0.84 7.01 0.81
C ALA A 50 -1.04 8.32 0.03
N GLY A 51 -2.01 9.15 0.43
CA GLY A 51 -2.25 10.43 -0.23
C GLY A 51 -1.12 11.46 -0.08
N ARG A 52 -0.26 11.33 0.94
CA ARG A 52 0.94 12.18 1.10
C ARG A 52 2.10 11.71 0.21
N CYS A 53 2.15 10.44 -0.12
CA CYS A 53 3.21 9.85 -0.94
C CYS A 53 2.99 10.00 -2.46
N ALA A 54 1.78 10.38 -2.89
CA ALA A 54 1.44 10.50 -4.31
C ALA A 54 2.35 11.49 -5.07
N LEU A 55 2.59 12.68 -4.50
CA LEU A 55 3.43 13.71 -5.13
C LEU A 55 4.91 13.28 -5.27
N PRO A 56 5.62 12.86 -4.19
CA PRO A 56 7.01 12.41 -4.32
C PRO A 56 7.15 11.19 -5.22
N LEU A 57 6.16 10.30 -5.26
CA LEU A 57 6.13 9.18 -6.20
C LEU A 57 6.04 9.65 -7.66
N MET A 58 5.14 10.59 -7.98
CA MET A 58 5.05 11.16 -9.34
C MET A 58 6.35 11.84 -9.76
N GLN A 59 7.02 12.54 -8.84
CA GLN A 59 8.32 13.17 -9.10
C GLN A 59 9.41 12.13 -9.39
N SER A 60 9.44 11.03 -8.61
CA SER A 60 10.36 9.91 -8.83
C SER A 60 10.15 9.24 -10.20
N ILE A 61 8.89 8.95 -10.56
CA ILE A 61 8.55 8.38 -11.86
C ILE A 61 8.95 9.33 -12.98
N HIS A 62 8.66 10.63 -12.85
CA HIS A 62 9.04 11.62 -13.85
C HIS A 62 10.56 11.71 -14.02
N ALA A 63 11.32 11.69 -12.93
CA ALA A 63 12.79 11.69 -12.98
C ALA A 63 13.34 10.43 -13.67
N ALA A 64 12.76 9.26 -13.39
CA ALA A 64 13.14 8.00 -14.04
C ALA A 64 12.76 7.97 -15.53
N LEU A 65 11.61 8.52 -15.91
CA LEU A 65 11.25 8.66 -17.33
C LEU A 65 12.22 9.60 -18.06
N ARG A 66 12.62 10.71 -17.43
CA ARG A 66 13.59 11.66 -17.98
C ARG A 66 14.99 11.04 -18.14
N SER A 67 15.34 10.04 -17.34
CA SER A 67 16.58 9.27 -17.52
C SER A 67 16.48 8.17 -18.60
N GLY A 68 15.34 8.07 -19.29
CA GLY A 68 15.11 7.08 -20.35
C GLY A 68 14.68 5.71 -19.84
N LEU A 69 14.32 5.60 -18.56
CA LEU A 69 13.81 4.34 -18.00
C LEU A 69 12.40 4.08 -18.55
N PRO A 70 12.07 2.85 -18.99
CA PRO A 70 10.71 2.52 -19.42
C PRO A 70 9.74 2.64 -18.25
N LEU A 71 8.50 3.06 -18.53
CA LEU A 71 7.48 3.40 -17.52
C LEU A 71 7.29 2.32 -16.46
N VAL A 72 7.19 1.04 -16.86
CA VAL A 72 7.02 -0.09 -15.94
C VAL A 72 8.20 -0.19 -14.97
N ARG A 73 9.43 0.04 -15.44
CA ARG A 73 10.62 -0.01 -14.59
C ARG A 73 10.71 1.21 -13.69
N ALA A 74 10.36 2.38 -14.19
CA ALA A 74 10.24 3.61 -13.40
C ALA A 74 9.25 3.44 -12.25
N LEU A 75 8.08 2.84 -12.54
CA LEU A 75 7.05 2.56 -11.56
C LEU A 75 7.55 1.57 -10.49
N ARG A 76 8.18 0.45 -10.89
CA ARG A 76 8.73 -0.53 -9.95
C ARG A 76 9.78 0.07 -9.00
N VAL A 77 10.62 0.97 -9.50
CA VAL A 77 11.60 1.68 -8.66
C VAL A 77 10.90 2.65 -7.71
N ALA A 78 9.97 3.46 -8.21
CA ALA A 78 9.30 4.49 -7.42
C ALA A 78 8.43 3.91 -6.29
N ILE A 79 7.86 2.71 -6.48
CA ILE A 79 7.02 2.07 -5.46
C ILE A 79 7.82 1.27 -4.43
N ALA A 80 9.11 1.02 -4.66
CA ALA A 80 9.95 0.25 -3.75
C ALA A 80 10.12 0.94 -2.39
N ASP A 81 10.14 2.28 -2.40
CA ASP A 81 10.32 3.13 -1.22
C ASP A 81 8.99 3.53 -0.54
N LEU A 82 7.85 3.02 -1.03
CA LEU A 82 6.54 3.32 -0.46
C LEU A 82 6.20 2.41 0.73
N ASP A 83 5.40 2.96 1.65
CA ASP A 83 4.66 2.17 2.63
C ASP A 83 3.75 1.14 1.95
N VAL A 84 3.62 -0.05 2.56
CA VAL A 84 2.86 -1.20 2.03
C VAL A 84 1.46 -0.81 1.55
N ALA A 85 0.74 0.02 2.30
CA ALA A 85 -0.61 0.44 1.93
C ALA A 85 -0.66 1.40 0.73
N ALA A 86 0.34 2.28 0.59
CA ALA A 86 0.46 3.17 -0.56
C ALA A 86 0.91 2.40 -1.81
N ARG A 87 1.69 1.33 -1.61
CA ARG A 87 2.25 0.46 -2.66
C ARG A 87 1.22 -0.47 -3.29
N THR A 88 0.31 -0.99 -2.47
CA THR A 88 -0.71 -2.00 -2.85
C THR A 88 -1.44 -1.69 -4.17
N PRO A 89 -2.02 -0.49 -4.39
CA PRO A 89 -2.77 -0.22 -5.63
C PRO A 89 -1.87 -0.25 -6.89
N PHE A 90 -0.61 0.17 -6.78
CA PHE A 90 0.34 0.13 -7.89
C PHE A 90 0.85 -1.29 -8.15
N GLU A 91 1.09 -2.08 -7.10
CA GLU A 91 1.43 -3.50 -7.24
C GLU A 91 0.31 -4.29 -7.91
N GLN A 92 -0.95 -3.99 -7.59
CA GLN A 92 -2.08 -4.65 -8.22
C GLN A 92 -2.19 -4.32 -9.72
N ALA A 93 -1.92 -3.08 -10.11
CA ALA A 93 -1.86 -2.69 -11.52
C ALA A 93 -0.69 -3.38 -12.25
N LEU A 94 0.50 -3.42 -11.65
CA LEU A 94 1.66 -4.11 -12.21
C LEU A 94 1.43 -5.62 -12.33
N HIS A 95 0.80 -6.25 -11.34
CA HIS A 95 0.46 -7.65 -11.40
C HIS A 95 -0.51 -7.94 -12.55
N SER A 96 -1.51 -7.09 -12.75
CA SER A 96 -2.47 -7.22 -13.86
C SER A 96 -1.76 -7.09 -15.22
N PHE A 97 -0.79 -6.20 -15.33
CA PHE A 97 0.06 -6.09 -16.52
C PHE A 97 0.94 -7.33 -16.72
N ASP A 98 1.55 -7.86 -15.66
CA ASP A 98 2.40 -9.05 -15.71
C ASP A 98 1.65 -10.31 -16.15
N VAL A 99 0.33 -10.39 -15.90
CA VAL A 99 -0.54 -11.47 -16.38
C VAL A 99 -1.13 -11.22 -17.77
N GLY A 100 -0.71 -10.14 -18.46
CA GLY A 100 -1.04 -9.88 -19.86
C GLY A 100 -2.12 -8.82 -20.11
N ALA A 101 -2.60 -8.11 -19.08
CA ALA A 101 -3.48 -6.97 -19.29
C ALA A 101 -2.71 -5.76 -19.84
N ARG A 102 -3.41 -4.85 -20.52
CA ARG A 102 -2.82 -3.56 -20.89
C ARG A 102 -2.58 -2.69 -19.65
N LEU A 103 -1.44 -2.01 -19.60
CA LEU A 103 -1.03 -1.22 -18.44
C LEU A 103 -1.97 -0.03 -18.18
N ASP A 104 -2.41 0.66 -19.23
CA ASP A 104 -3.37 1.77 -19.14
C ASP A 104 -4.70 1.31 -18.52
N GLY A 105 -5.22 0.15 -18.95
CA GLY A 105 -6.42 -0.47 -18.39
C GLY A 105 -6.24 -0.88 -16.94
N ALA A 106 -5.12 -1.50 -16.60
CA ALA A 106 -4.81 -1.92 -15.23
C ALA A 106 -4.70 -0.74 -14.26
N LEU A 107 -4.07 0.37 -14.69
CA LEU A 107 -3.95 1.59 -13.90
C LEU A 107 -5.30 2.28 -13.70
N ARG A 108 -6.15 2.35 -14.74
CA ARG A 108 -7.51 2.89 -14.62
C ARG A 108 -8.38 2.05 -13.69
N GLU A 109 -8.25 0.73 -13.73
CA GLU A 109 -9.00 -0.16 -12.83
C GLU A 109 -8.54 -0.02 -11.38
N ALA A 110 -7.22 0.07 -11.15
CA ALA A 110 -6.68 0.38 -9.83
C ALA A 110 -7.12 1.77 -9.34
N ALA A 111 -7.23 2.76 -10.23
CA ALA A 111 -7.73 4.10 -9.89
C ALA A 111 -9.19 4.05 -9.43
N ARG A 112 -10.05 3.31 -10.14
CA ARG A 112 -11.47 3.11 -9.76
C ARG A 112 -11.64 2.35 -8.46
N ALA A 113 -10.74 1.40 -8.17
CA ALA A 113 -10.72 0.66 -6.92
C ALA A 113 -10.14 1.49 -5.75
N SER A 114 -9.38 2.55 -6.03
CA SER A 114 -8.77 3.40 -5.03
C SER A 114 -9.81 4.30 -4.34
N ARG A 115 -9.86 4.21 -3.01
CA ARG A 115 -10.68 5.12 -2.19
C ARG A 115 -10.01 6.46 -1.93
N ASP A 116 -8.69 6.52 -2.04
CA ASP A 116 -7.93 7.77 -1.91
C ASP A 116 -7.92 8.51 -3.24
N ARG A 117 -8.46 9.73 -3.22
CA ARG A 117 -8.58 10.58 -4.40
C ARG A 117 -7.23 11.00 -4.97
N ARG A 118 -6.21 11.21 -4.13
CA ARG A 118 -4.87 11.59 -4.62
C ARG A 118 -4.19 10.42 -5.33
N THR A 119 -4.29 9.24 -4.74
CA THR A 119 -3.80 8.00 -5.35
C THR A 119 -4.55 7.68 -6.65
N ALA A 120 -5.87 7.87 -6.68
CA ALA A 120 -6.67 7.70 -7.90
C ALA A 120 -6.21 8.64 -9.02
N LEU A 121 -6.02 9.93 -8.74
CA LEU A 121 -5.52 10.89 -9.73
C LEU A 121 -4.12 10.56 -10.23
N ALA A 122 -3.23 10.07 -9.36
CA ALA A 122 -1.90 9.63 -9.76
C ALA A 122 -1.96 8.42 -10.71
N LEU A 123 -2.83 7.45 -10.41
CA LEU A 123 -3.04 6.28 -11.27
C LEU A 123 -3.68 6.66 -12.61
N GLU A 124 -4.64 7.59 -12.62
CA GLU A 124 -5.23 8.14 -13.85
C GLU A 124 -4.18 8.85 -14.70
N ALA A 125 -3.34 9.70 -14.10
CA ALA A 125 -2.25 10.38 -14.80
C ALA A 125 -1.26 9.37 -15.41
N LEU A 126 -0.85 8.34 -14.67
CA LEU A 126 0.00 7.29 -15.20
C LEU A 126 -0.66 6.50 -16.32
N SER A 127 -1.98 6.30 -16.28
CA SER A 127 -2.70 5.59 -17.33
C SER A 127 -2.66 6.34 -18.66
N LEU A 128 -2.63 7.67 -18.63
CA LEU A 128 -2.48 8.49 -19.84
C LEU A 128 -1.08 8.32 -20.42
N VAL A 129 -0.05 8.41 -19.58
CA VAL A 129 1.35 8.20 -20.01
C VAL A 129 1.56 6.78 -20.53
N ALA A 130 0.88 5.79 -19.95
CA ALA A 130 0.95 4.40 -20.39
C ALA A 130 0.23 4.13 -21.73
N ASP A 131 -0.73 4.96 -22.12
CA ASP A 131 -1.44 4.85 -23.40
C ASP A 131 -0.63 5.48 -24.56
N GLU A 132 0.32 6.36 -24.23
CA GLU A 132 1.22 7.01 -25.18
C GLU A 132 2.49 6.21 -25.50
N GLN A 133 2.75 5.10 -24.79
CA GLN A 133 3.93 4.23 -24.96
C GLN A 133 3.56 2.86 -25.53
#